data_AF-G0VHH1-F1
#
_entry.id   AF-G0VHH1-F1
#
_cell.length_a   1.000
_cell.length_b   1.000
_cell.length_c   1.000
_cell.angle_alpha   90.00
_cell.angle_beta   90.00
_cell.angle_gamma   90.00
#
_symmetry.space_group_name_H-M   'P 1'
#
loop_
_entity.id
_entity.type
_entity.pdbx_description
1 polymer ?
#
loop_
_entity_poly.entity_id
_entity_poly.type
_entity_poly.pdbx_seq_one_letter_code
_entity_poly.pdbx_strand_id
1 'polypeptide(L)'
;MPSTLTLLSVFLLGTLSTTYFNPFNYLSQDLQDLQPSLQNITIHDFHAGTGDHRKIKINLRPASPYSIPHENFTQWCHAQASIALDKILQNIANDNINDLSQRYNVSQGAVIASPSRSKPNYFYQWTRDAALVMNPLILNLFSSDEKVNGTIASTLLKYLNNSYALQQLDNPSGNGTKYQDLKGLGEPKWEVNSTPFMEHWGRPQNDGPALRALTSFHLLKQLRQHNMTFEDLLNQIEDGQLPFQNEQELFDKFIYYDLKFVMLYWKQDGFDLWEEVNGIHFFTALVQLKALDEALYFLSLHTETTVEQPSLVQSLQRTFDDLLQFMLTQGNFIDPNKNHIVETPNFHERSGLDIAVILASLYSHNTDNNSTLPFDVTDSGVLNTLYGLMRSMGMIYPINHQRANLKIGVALGRYPEDIYDGIGLSEGNPWFLATSSAAELLYKLIWNLQSNRKDLIIPLNDFNSQFWTIVFDGIAHEELQLHQSHPHDDIQLILPYDSPAFKQTLKLIFDLGESFLDKLREHVSKTGDMSEQFNKYTGFLQGATHLTWSYSSFWNCYHLRNKLIELMKY
;
A
#
# COMPACT_ATOMS: atom_id res chain seq x y z
N MET A 1 -17.90 39.49 -46.02
CA MET A 1 -19.06 38.59 -46.22
C MET A 1 -18.76 37.74 -47.46
N PRO A 2 -18.97 36.42 -47.50
CA PRO A 2 -19.29 35.43 -46.47
C PRO A 2 -18.09 34.49 -46.17
N SER A 3 -18.18 33.61 -45.17
CA SER A 3 -17.76 32.20 -45.31
C SER A 3 -17.92 31.44 -43.98
N THR A 4 -18.66 30.36 -44.08
CA THR A 4 -18.84 29.27 -43.13
C THR A 4 -17.52 28.54 -42.85
N LEU A 5 -17.18 28.30 -41.59
CA LEU A 5 -16.26 27.23 -41.21
C LEU A 5 -16.76 26.51 -39.94
N THR A 6 -17.14 25.28 -40.17
CA THR A 6 -17.46 24.23 -39.20
C THR A 6 -16.18 23.87 -38.44
N LEU A 7 -16.18 24.03 -37.11
CA LEU A 7 -15.10 23.55 -36.25
C LEU A 7 -15.38 22.09 -35.87
N LEU A 8 -14.72 21.17 -36.57
CA LEU A 8 -14.45 19.81 -36.10
C LEU A 8 -13.31 19.90 -35.08
N SER A 9 -13.61 19.66 -33.79
CA SER A 9 -12.59 19.43 -32.77
C SER A 9 -12.07 18.00 -32.88
N VAL A 10 -10.91 17.85 -33.50
CA VAL A 10 -10.13 16.60 -33.52
C VAL A 10 -9.44 16.46 -32.15
N PHE A 11 -9.83 15.43 -31.40
CA PHE A 11 -9.08 14.96 -30.23
C PHE A 11 -7.75 14.37 -30.71
N LEU A 12 -6.64 15.06 -30.46
CA LEU A 12 -5.31 14.47 -30.52
C LEU A 12 -4.99 13.86 -29.15
N LEU A 13 -5.08 12.54 -29.07
CA LEU A 13 -4.44 11.74 -28.01
C LEU A 13 -2.93 11.80 -28.22
N GLY A 14 -2.28 12.75 -27.54
CA GLY A 14 -0.83 12.82 -27.44
C GLY A 14 -0.33 11.76 -26.46
N THR A 15 0.37 10.77 -26.97
CA THR A 15 1.18 9.82 -26.18
C THR A 15 2.29 10.57 -25.47
N LEU A 16 2.18 10.76 -24.16
CA LEU A 16 3.27 11.25 -23.32
C LEU A 16 4.31 10.14 -23.18
N SER A 17 5.45 10.32 -23.85
CA SER A 17 6.64 9.53 -23.59
C SER A 17 7.17 9.86 -22.19
N THR A 18 7.43 8.84 -21.39
CA THR A 18 8.14 8.93 -20.11
C THR A 18 9.55 9.47 -20.32
N THR A 19 9.72 10.78 -20.19
CA THR A 19 11.02 11.41 -19.95
C THR A 19 11.16 11.67 -18.46
N TYR A 20 12.13 11.02 -17.82
CA TYR A 20 12.52 11.23 -16.43
C TYR A 20 12.66 12.73 -16.13
N PHE A 21 11.92 13.23 -15.14
CA PHE A 21 12.04 14.60 -14.66
C PHE A 21 13.30 14.67 -13.78
N ASN A 22 14.38 15.24 -14.31
CA ASN A 22 15.63 15.49 -13.58
C ASN A 22 15.65 16.98 -13.15
N PRO A 23 15.61 17.32 -11.85
CA PRO A 23 15.44 18.70 -11.38
C PRO A 23 16.70 19.59 -11.49
N PHE A 24 17.76 19.18 -12.20
CA PHE A 24 19.05 19.89 -12.23
C PHE A 24 19.32 20.80 -13.45
N ASN A 25 18.34 21.12 -14.29
CA ASN A 25 18.57 21.98 -15.47
C ASN A 25 18.26 23.46 -15.24
N TYR A 26 19.03 24.15 -14.40
CA TYR A 26 19.14 25.62 -14.43
C TYR A 26 20.51 26.11 -13.94
N LEU A 27 21.56 25.98 -14.75
CA LEU A 27 22.81 26.75 -14.59
C LEU A 27 23.43 27.10 -15.96
N SER A 28 23.79 28.38 -16.10
CA SER A 28 24.59 29.13 -17.10
C SER A 28 25.10 28.46 -18.40
N GLN A 29 24.98 29.21 -19.50
CA GLN A 29 25.35 28.91 -20.89
C GLN A 29 26.82 28.55 -21.22
N ASP A 30 27.70 28.29 -20.24
CA ASP A 30 29.14 28.02 -20.48
C ASP A 30 29.61 26.60 -20.11
N LEU A 31 28.72 25.60 -20.07
CA LEU A 31 29.05 24.17 -19.82
C LEU A 31 28.45 23.24 -20.88
N GLN A 32 28.78 23.43 -22.15
CA GLN A 32 28.27 22.58 -23.24
C GLN A 32 29.03 21.24 -23.44
N ASP A 33 30.06 20.92 -22.65
CA ASP A 33 30.93 19.74 -22.89
C ASP A 33 30.89 18.64 -21.80
N LEU A 34 29.91 18.63 -20.89
CA LEU A 34 29.70 17.51 -19.95
C LEU A 34 28.22 17.16 -19.88
N GLN A 35 27.65 16.64 -20.96
CA GLN A 35 26.43 15.84 -20.81
C GLN A 35 26.84 14.45 -20.32
N PRO A 36 26.31 13.98 -19.18
CA PRO A 36 26.57 12.62 -18.72
C PRO A 36 26.12 11.63 -19.80
N SER A 37 27.00 10.73 -20.21
CA SER A 37 26.64 9.70 -21.19
C SER A 37 25.95 8.55 -20.45
N LEU A 38 24.73 8.18 -20.88
CA LEU A 38 24.01 7.05 -20.29
C LEU A 38 24.55 5.74 -20.87
N GLN A 39 25.26 4.98 -20.04
CA GLN A 39 25.81 3.69 -20.40
C GLN A 39 24.85 2.56 -20.02
N ASN A 40 24.41 1.79 -21.03
CA ASN A 40 23.53 0.65 -20.83
C ASN A 40 24.33 -0.66 -20.70
N ILE A 41 24.10 -1.37 -19.60
CA ILE A 41 24.53 -2.76 -19.42
C ILE A 41 23.29 -3.64 -19.63
N THR A 42 23.17 -4.24 -20.80
CA THR A 42 22.04 -5.15 -21.10
C THR A 42 22.46 -6.60 -20.88
N ILE A 43 21.70 -7.32 -20.05
CA ILE A 43 21.90 -8.76 -19.82
C ILE A 43 20.64 -9.52 -20.27
N HIS A 44 20.78 -10.35 -21.30
CA HIS A 44 19.72 -11.24 -21.76
C HIS A 44 19.74 -12.59 -21.05
N ASP A 45 20.92 -13.10 -20.68
CA ASP A 45 21.11 -14.38 -20.00
C ASP A 45 22.39 -14.33 -19.15
N PHE A 46 22.28 -14.65 -17.85
CA PHE A 46 23.42 -14.70 -16.94
C PHE A 46 24.38 -15.87 -17.22
N HIS A 47 23.95 -16.89 -17.97
CA HIS A 47 24.76 -18.07 -18.31
C HIS A 47 25.41 -17.98 -19.69
N ALA A 48 24.96 -17.07 -20.55
CA ALA A 48 25.60 -16.82 -21.83
C ALA A 48 26.92 -16.08 -21.58
N GLY A 49 28.05 -16.79 -21.61
CA GLY A 49 29.37 -16.20 -21.39
C GLY A 49 29.58 -14.97 -22.27
N THR A 50 29.75 -13.80 -21.65
CA THR A 50 30.13 -12.60 -22.38
C THR A 50 31.59 -12.78 -22.79
N GLY A 51 31.85 -13.02 -24.08
CA GLY A 51 33.21 -13.20 -24.64
C GLY A 51 34.13 -11.97 -24.53
N ASP A 52 33.85 -11.05 -23.61
CA ASP A 52 34.58 -9.81 -23.39
C ASP A 52 34.98 -9.71 -21.91
N HIS A 53 36.27 -9.86 -21.65
CA HIS A 53 36.85 -9.85 -20.30
C HIS A 53 36.88 -8.45 -19.65
N ARG A 54 36.35 -7.41 -20.32
CA ARG A 54 36.33 -6.01 -19.81
C ARG A 54 34.96 -5.53 -19.32
N LYS A 55 33.93 -6.39 -19.29
CA LYS A 55 32.58 -6.01 -18.84
C LYS A 55 32.37 -6.29 -17.35
N ILE A 56 31.67 -5.37 -16.66
CA ILE A 56 31.22 -5.51 -15.26
C ILE A 56 30.48 -6.85 -15.11
N LYS A 57 30.95 -7.71 -14.21
CA LYS A 57 30.39 -9.05 -14.00
C LYS A 57 29.25 -9.00 -12.97
N ILE A 58 28.04 -8.77 -13.44
CA ILE A 58 26.83 -8.79 -12.62
C ILE A 58 26.28 -10.22 -12.56
N ASN A 59 26.09 -10.77 -11.35
CA ASN A 59 25.49 -12.09 -11.16
C ASN A 59 24.31 -12.01 -10.20
N LEU A 60 23.42 -12.97 -10.29
CA LEU A 60 22.35 -13.16 -9.33
C LEU A 60 22.88 -13.78 -8.03
N ARG A 61 22.37 -13.31 -6.89
CA ARG A 61 22.60 -13.89 -5.56
C ARG A 61 21.54 -14.96 -5.29
N PRO A 62 21.91 -16.26 -5.21
CA PRO A 62 20.96 -17.29 -4.85
C PRO A 62 20.49 -17.12 -3.41
N ALA A 63 19.19 -17.26 -3.18
CA ALA A 63 18.60 -17.31 -1.84
C ALA A 63 18.03 -18.70 -1.58
N SER A 64 18.12 -19.18 -0.33
CA SER A 64 17.35 -20.32 0.15
C SER A 64 16.20 -19.77 0.99
N PRO A 65 14.99 -19.62 0.42
CA PRO A 65 13.95 -18.81 1.06
C PRO A 65 13.19 -19.53 2.17
N TYR A 66 13.29 -20.87 2.24
CA TYR A 66 12.48 -21.70 3.12
C TYR A 66 13.34 -22.39 4.19
N SER A 67 12.87 -22.37 5.44
CA SER A 67 13.42 -23.20 6.52
C SER A 67 12.80 -24.60 6.60
N ILE A 68 11.76 -24.87 5.80
CA ILE A 68 11.08 -26.17 5.68
C ILE A 68 10.92 -26.57 4.19
N PRO A 69 10.58 -27.83 3.86
CA PRO A 69 10.32 -28.21 2.47
C PRO A 69 9.25 -27.32 1.81
N HIS A 70 9.46 -26.96 0.54
CA HIS A 70 8.59 -26.05 -0.21
C HIS A 70 7.12 -26.50 -0.22
N GLU A 71 6.84 -27.79 -0.41
CA GLU A 71 5.47 -28.32 -0.37
C GLU A 71 4.79 -28.08 0.98
N ASN A 72 5.49 -28.28 2.09
CA ASN A 72 4.98 -28.04 3.44
C ASN A 72 4.74 -26.54 3.68
N PHE A 73 5.62 -25.69 3.15
CA PHE A 73 5.45 -24.24 3.22
C PHE A 73 4.21 -23.78 2.46
N THR A 74 4.04 -24.24 1.22
CA THR A 74 2.86 -23.93 0.41
C THR A 74 1.57 -24.43 1.06
N GLN A 75 1.56 -25.64 1.63
CA GLN A 75 0.42 -26.14 2.41
C GLN A 75 0.11 -25.26 3.63
N TRP A 76 1.14 -24.80 4.35
CA TRP A 76 0.97 -23.88 5.46
C TRP A 76 0.35 -22.55 5.01
N CYS A 77 0.81 -21.97 3.90
CA CYS A 77 0.25 -20.73 3.35
C CYS A 77 -1.25 -20.89 3.03
N HIS A 78 -1.66 -22.01 2.40
CA HIS A 78 -3.06 -22.29 2.12
C HIS A 78 -3.90 -22.44 3.40
N ALA A 79 -3.42 -23.21 4.38
CA ALA A 79 -4.13 -23.39 5.64
C ALA A 79 -4.27 -22.06 6.41
N GLN A 80 -3.19 -21.28 6.45
CA GLN A 80 -3.17 -19.98 7.12
C GLN A 80 -4.08 -18.97 6.43
N ALA A 81 -4.25 -19.03 5.10
CA ALA A 81 -5.16 -18.15 4.38
C ALA A 81 -6.63 -18.42 4.74
N SER A 82 -7.01 -19.69 4.88
CA SER A 82 -8.36 -20.05 5.35
C SER A 82 -8.61 -19.57 6.79
N ILE A 83 -7.62 -19.73 7.68
CA ILE A 83 -7.70 -19.25 9.06
C ILE A 83 -7.79 -17.72 9.09
N ALA A 84 -6.98 -17.03 8.28
CA ALA A 84 -6.98 -15.57 8.22
C ALA A 84 -8.34 -15.02 7.80
N LEU A 85 -8.97 -15.58 6.76
CA LEU A 85 -10.32 -15.17 6.36
C LEU A 85 -11.35 -15.36 7.48
N ASP A 86 -11.34 -16.51 8.16
CA ASP A 86 -12.24 -16.74 9.30
C ASP A 86 -12.00 -15.68 10.39
N LYS A 87 -10.74 -15.46 10.80
CA LYS A 87 -10.39 -14.48 11.84
C LYS A 87 -10.74 -13.03 11.45
N ILE A 88 -10.65 -12.67 10.17
CA ILE A 88 -11.12 -11.38 9.67
C ILE A 88 -12.63 -11.28 9.89
N LEU A 89 -13.40 -12.26 9.41
CA LEU A 89 -14.86 -12.25 9.49
C LEU A 89 -15.37 -12.32 10.95
N GLN A 90 -14.66 -13.00 11.85
CA GLN A 90 -15.00 -13.03 13.29
C GLN A 90 -14.81 -11.67 13.98
N ASN A 91 -14.06 -10.73 13.38
CA ASN A 91 -13.86 -9.38 13.90
C ASN A 91 -14.72 -8.33 13.17
N ILE A 92 -15.66 -8.74 12.32
CA ILE A 92 -16.61 -7.83 11.67
C ILE A 92 -18.01 -8.20 12.10
N ALA A 93 -18.73 -7.29 12.75
CA ALA A 93 -20.07 -7.59 13.24
C ALA A 93 -21.04 -7.81 12.07
N ASN A 94 -21.47 -9.06 11.93
CA ASN A 94 -22.46 -9.48 10.95
C ASN A 94 -23.26 -10.62 11.56
N ASP A 95 -24.55 -10.39 11.84
CA ASP A 95 -25.43 -11.37 12.49
C ASP A 95 -25.62 -12.67 11.67
N ASN A 96 -25.29 -12.65 10.38
CA ASN A 96 -25.29 -13.83 9.52
C ASN A 96 -24.02 -14.69 9.71
N ILE A 97 -23.02 -14.21 10.45
CA ILE A 97 -21.68 -14.80 10.58
C ILE A 97 -21.32 -15.05 12.05
N ASN A 98 -21.57 -14.09 12.94
CA ASN A 98 -21.14 -14.13 14.35
C ASN A 98 -22.14 -13.44 15.29
N ASP A 99 -21.90 -13.55 16.60
CA ASP A 99 -22.75 -13.05 17.67
C ASP A 99 -22.25 -11.73 18.29
N LEU A 100 -21.34 -11.00 17.64
CA LEU A 100 -20.70 -9.80 18.20
C LEU A 100 -21.71 -8.74 18.65
N SER A 101 -22.77 -8.51 17.88
CA SER A 101 -23.82 -7.55 18.24
C SER A 101 -24.61 -7.99 19.48
N GLN A 102 -24.99 -9.27 19.54
CA GLN A 102 -25.80 -9.81 20.63
C GLN A 102 -25.01 -9.91 21.93
N ARG A 103 -23.74 -10.32 21.84
CA ARG A 103 -22.90 -10.61 23.00
C ARG A 103 -22.17 -9.39 23.55
N TYR A 104 -21.80 -8.46 22.67
CA TYR A 104 -20.90 -7.36 23.01
C TYR A 104 -21.36 -5.99 22.52
N ASN A 105 -22.60 -5.89 22.00
CA ASN A 105 -23.19 -4.65 21.52
C ASN A 105 -22.34 -3.95 20.44
N VAL A 106 -21.63 -4.73 19.62
CA VAL A 106 -20.91 -4.22 18.45
C VAL A 106 -21.95 -3.92 17.36
N SER A 107 -21.97 -2.73 16.79
CA SER A 107 -22.90 -2.37 15.71
C SER A 107 -22.65 -3.18 14.46
N GLN A 108 -23.70 -3.60 13.75
CA GLN A 108 -23.56 -4.29 12.45
C GLN A 108 -22.68 -3.48 11.50
N GLY A 109 -21.76 -4.15 10.81
CA GLY A 109 -20.78 -3.57 9.90
C GLY A 109 -19.56 -2.95 10.57
N ALA A 110 -19.53 -2.83 11.91
CA ALA A 110 -18.34 -2.37 12.62
C ALA A 110 -17.23 -3.42 12.53
N VAL A 111 -16.03 -2.96 12.19
CA VAL A 111 -14.81 -3.76 12.18
C VAL A 111 -14.05 -3.46 13.46
N ILE A 112 -13.96 -4.42 14.38
CA ILE A 112 -13.12 -4.24 15.57
C ILE A 112 -11.66 -4.42 15.17
N ALA A 113 -10.75 -3.58 15.69
CA ALA A 113 -9.32 -3.77 15.45
C ALA A 113 -8.82 -5.09 16.06
N SER A 114 -9.31 -5.42 17.26
CA SER A 114 -9.02 -6.68 17.95
C SER A 114 -10.10 -6.99 19.01
N PRO A 115 -10.34 -8.28 19.35
CA PRO A 115 -11.16 -8.66 20.50
C PRO A 115 -10.54 -8.29 21.86
N SER A 116 -9.30 -7.80 21.90
CA SER A 116 -8.58 -7.45 23.14
C SER A 116 -9.20 -6.24 23.82
N ARG A 117 -9.64 -6.41 25.07
CA ARG A 117 -10.29 -5.37 25.89
C ARG A 117 -9.42 -4.79 26.99
N SER A 118 -8.22 -5.32 27.17
CA SER A 118 -7.30 -4.89 28.22
C SER A 118 -5.87 -5.33 27.88
N LYS A 119 -4.90 -4.44 28.06
CA LYS A 119 -3.46 -4.69 27.87
C LYS A 119 -3.09 -5.36 26.52
N PRO A 120 -3.35 -4.68 25.38
CA PRO A 120 -3.96 -3.37 25.23
C PRO A 120 -5.49 -3.47 25.04
N ASN A 121 -6.21 -2.35 25.19
CA ASN A 121 -7.63 -2.29 24.85
C ASN A 121 -7.80 -1.77 23.41
N TYR A 122 -8.05 -2.68 22.49
CA TYR A 122 -8.23 -2.43 21.05
C TYR A 122 -9.64 -2.80 20.59
N PHE A 123 -10.57 -2.98 21.53
CA PHE A 123 -11.97 -3.29 21.24
C PHE A 123 -12.73 -2.01 20.86
N TYR A 124 -12.32 -1.42 19.74
CA TYR A 124 -12.90 -0.25 19.09
C TYR A 124 -12.85 -0.44 17.57
N GLN A 125 -13.53 0.43 16.83
CA GLN A 125 -13.49 0.44 15.37
C GLN A 125 -12.75 1.69 14.88
N TRP A 126 -11.67 1.48 14.12
CA TRP A 126 -10.90 2.56 13.50
C TRP A 126 -11.32 2.72 12.05
N THR A 127 -11.40 3.97 11.57
CA THR A 127 -11.72 4.26 10.17
C THR A 127 -10.67 3.65 9.23
N ARG A 128 -9.37 3.77 9.57
CA ARG A 128 -8.26 3.18 8.82
C ARG A 128 -8.35 1.67 8.76
N ASP A 129 -8.36 0.99 9.92
CA ASP A 129 -8.36 -0.46 10.00
C ASP A 129 -9.55 -1.07 9.25
N ALA A 130 -10.75 -0.50 9.43
CA ALA A 130 -11.94 -0.95 8.74
C ALA A 130 -11.79 -0.86 7.22
N ALA A 131 -11.34 0.29 6.69
CA ALA A 131 -11.12 0.47 5.26
C ALA A 131 -10.07 -0.51 4.70
N LEU A 132 -8.95 -0.68 5.38
CA LEU A 132 -7.87 -1.59 4.95
C LEU A 132 -8.27 -3.06 4.97
N VAL A 133 -9.12 -3.47 5.92
CA VAL A 133 -9.67 -4.84 6.01
C VAL A 133 -10.67 -5.14 4.90
N MET A 134 -11.43 -4.14 4.45
CA MET A 134 -12.44 -4.33 3.41
C MET A 134 -11.83 -4.52 2.02
N ASN A 135 -10.67 -3.92 1.73
CA ASN A 135 -10.01 -4.03 0.43
C ASN A 135 -9.77 -5.48 -0.04
N PRO A 136 -9.12 -6.38 0.72
CA PRO A 136 -8.94 -7.76 0.27
C PRO A 136 -10.25 -8.56 0.22
N LEU A 137 -11.26 -8.19 1.01
CA LEU A 137 -12.60 -8.79 0.89
C LEU A 137 -13.22 -8.43 -0.48
N ILE A 138 -13.09 -7.17 -0.92
CA ILE A 138 -13.56 -6.73 -2.24
C ILE A 138 -12.88 -7.53 -3.36
N LEU A 139 -11.57 -7.75 -3.29
CA LEU A 139 -10.83 -8.55 -4.29
C LEU A 139 -11.31 -10.01 -4.39
N ASN A 140 -12.02 -10.49 -3.38
CA ASN A 140 -12.59 -11.84 -3.29
C ASN A 140 -14.12 -11.84 -3.29
N LEU A 141 -14.76 -10.72 -3.66
CA LEU A 141 -16.21 -10.60 -3.73
C LEU A 141 -16.81 -11.60 -4.73
N PHE A 142 -16.09 -11.91 -5.81
CA PHE A 142 -16.50 -12.86 -6.82
C PHE A 142 -15.70 -14.16 -6.69
N SER A 143 -16.40 -15.29 -6.76
CA SER A 143 -15.79 -16.61 -6.88
C SER A 143 -15.18 -16.85 -8.27
N SER A 144 -14.42 -17.93 -8.43
CA SER A 144 -13.85 -18.33 -9.73
C SER A 144 -14.89 -18.51 -10.84
N ASP A 145 -16.12 -18.84 -10.47
CA ASP A 145 -17.26 -19.02 -11.39
C ASP A 145 -18.06 -17.71 -11.57
N GLU A 146 -17.47 -16.57 -11.25
CA GLU A 146 -18.04 -15.21 -11.35
C GLU A 146 -19.32 -14.98 -10.51
N LYS A 147 -19.62 -15.87 -9.56
CA LYS A 147 -20.73 -15.67 -8.62
C LYS A 147 -20.31 -14.82 -7.44
N VAL A 148 -21.21 -13.90 -7.05
CA VAL A 148 -21.07 -13.09 -5.83
C VAL A 148 -21.00 -13.98 -4.60
N ASN A 149 -20.00 -13.75 -3.77
CA ASN A 149 -19.91 -14.33 -2.44
C ASN A 149 -20.84 -13.56 -1.50
N GLY A 150 -22.00 -14.12 -1.19
CA GLY A 150 -23.02 -13.46 -0.38
C GLY A 150 -22.55 -13.07 1.04
N THR A 151 -21.65 -13.84 1.66
CA THR A 151 -21.08 -13.53 2.97
C THR A 151 -20.21 -12.27 2.91
N ILE A 152 -19.35 -12.16 1.88
CA ILE A 152 -18.50 -10.99 1.68
C ILE A 152 -19.36 -9.79 1.28
N ALA A 153 -20.29 -9.95 0.33
CA ALA A 153 -21.20 -8.90 -0.08
C ALA A 153 -21.98 -8.33 1.10
N SER A 154 -22.59 -9.19 1.92
CA SER A 154 -23.28 -8.83 3.16
C SER A 154 -22.41 -7.99 4.10
N THR A 155 -21.16 -8.44 4.28
CA THR A 155 -20.18 -7.78 5.15
C THR A 155 -19.81 -6.38 4.63
N LEU A 156 -19.59 -6.24 3.32
CA LEU A 156 -19.27 -4.96 2.68
C LEU A 156 -20.44 -3.97 2.76
N LEU A 157 -21.67 -4.41 2.49
CA LEU A 157 -22.86 -3.55 2.57
C LEU A 157 -23.11 -3.05 4.00
N LYS A 158 -22.98 -3.94 4.99
CA LYS A 158 -23.09 -3.56 6.41
C LYS A 158 -21.99 -2.58 6.81
N TYR A 159 -20.75 -2.78 6.36
CA TYR A 159 -19.64 -1.82 6.58
C TYR A 159 -19.94 -0.44 6.00
N LEU A 160 -20.45 -0.36 4.77
CA LEU A 160 -20.81 0.92 4.17
C LEU A 160 -21.94 1.61 4.96
N ASN A 161 -22.93 0.85 5.43
CA ASN A 161 -24.00 1.39 6.29
C ASN A 161 -23.44 1.97 7.59
N ASN A 162 -22.58 1.20 8.27
CA ASN A 162 -21.97 1.60 9.52
C ASN A 162 -21.15 2.88 9.33
N SER A 163 -20.27 2.86 8.33
CA SER A 163 -19.40 3.99 7.99
C SER A 163 -20.19 5.24 7.62
N TYR A 164 -21.30 5.09 6.89
CA TYR A 164 -22.21 6.20 6.61
C TYR A 164 -22.77 6.80 7.90
N ALA A 165 -23.21 5.96 8.84
CA ALA A 165 -23.71 6.42 10.13
C ALA A 165 -22.65 7.19 10.92
N LEU A 166 -21.40 6.71 10.94
CA LEU A 166 -20.28 7.37 11.61
C LEU A 166 -20.00 8.77 11.04
N GLN A 167 -20.02 8.95 9.71
CA GLN A 167 -19.83 10.26 9.07
C GLN A 167 -20.85 11.33 9.53
N GLN A 168 -22.06 10.92 9.96
CA GLN A 168 -23.11 11.85 10.38
C GLN A 168 -22.93 12.37 11.82
N LEU A 169 -22.05 11.76 12.62
CA LEU A 169 -21.94 12.02 14.05
C LEU A 169 -20.87 13.08 14.35
N ASP A 170 -21.22 13.98 15.27
CA ASP A 170 -20.26 14.89 15.87
C ASP A 170 -19.39 14.12 16.88
N ASN A 171 -18.12 14.50 16.96
CA ASN A 171 -17.13 13.85 17.81
C ASN A 171 -16.04 14.86 18.24
N PRO A 172 -15.05 14.45 19.04
CA PRO A 172 -14.02 15.38 19.51
C PRO A 172 -13.15 16.03 18.42
N SER A 173 -13.02 15.44 17.22
CA SER A 173 -12.37 16.08 16.07
C SER A 173 -13.23 17.20 15.46
N GLY A 174 -14.54 17.10 15.54
CA GLY A 174 -15.48 18.16 15.18
C GLY A 174 -16.81 17.65 14.66
N ASN A 175 -17.47 18.46 13.82
CA ASN A 175 -18.82 18.14 13.36
C ASN A 175 -18.81 17.12 12.21
N GLY A 176 -19.87 16.32 12.14
CA GLY A 176 -20.13 15.40 11.03
C GLY A 176 -20.61 16.10 9.74
N THR A 177 -21.12 15.33 8.79
CA THR A 177 -21.57 15.78 7.46
C THR A 177 -22.76 16.75 7.44
N LYS A 178 -23.43 16.96 8.58
CA LYS A 178 -24.50 17.97 8.72
C LYS A 178 -24.00 19.40 8.57
N TYR A 179 -22.69 19.62 8.72
CA TYR A 179 -22.06 20.93 8.69
C TYR A 179 -21.02 21.01 7.57
N GLN A 180 -20.60 22.23 7.21
CA GLN A 180 -19.70 22.43 6.06
C GLN A 180 -18.22 22.20 6.38
N ASP A 181 -17.82 22.19 7.66
CA ASP A 181 -16.42 22.04 8.07
C ASP A 181 -15.94 20.59 8.04
N LEU A 182 -16.81 19.59 8.25
CA LEU A 182 -16.50 18.16 8.13
C LEU A 182 -15.37 17.64 9.04
N LYS A 183 -14.92 18.40 10.03
CA LYS A 183 -13.77 18.03 10.86
C LYS A 183 -13.95 16.71 11.59
N GLY A 184 -15.19 16.32 11.89
CA GLY A 184 -15.50 15.04 12.52
C GLY A 184 -15.11 13.82 11.67
N LEU A 185 -14.94 13.96 10.35
CA LEU A 185 -14.50 12.85 9.50
C LEU A 185 -13.05 12.42 9.79
N GLY A 186 -12.24 13.31 10.36
CA GLY A 186 -10.86 13.01 10.78
C GLY A 186 -10.76 12.25 12.11
N GLU A 187 -11.89 11.86 12.74
CA GLU A 187 -11.85 11.08 13.99
C GLU A 187 -11.29 9.68 13.72
N PRO A 188 -10.21 9.27 14.42
CA PRO A 188 -9.53 8.01 14.13
C PRO A 188 -10.40 6.78 14.41
N LYS A 189 -11.10 6.79 15.55
CA LYS A 189 -11.79 5.62 16.10
C LYS A 189 -13.09 5.96 16.81
N TRP A 190 -13.91 4.93 16.96
CA TRP A 190 -15.24 4.99 17.55
C TRP A 190 -15.46 3.83 18.50
N GLU A 191 -16.40 4.00 19.43
CA GLU A 191 -16.88 2.88 20.24
C GLU A 191 -17.51 1.80 19.34
N VAL A 192 -17.44 0.54 19.77
CA VAL A 192 -17.94 -0.59 18.96
C VAL A 192 -19.43 -0.53 18.66
N ASN A 193 -20.21 0.17 19.48
CA ASN A 193 -21.64 0.44 19.29
C ASN A 193 -21.90 1.67 18.39
N SER A 194 -20.88 2.15 17.67
CA SER A 194 -20.94 3.31 16.78
C SER A 194 -21.30 4.63 17.47
N THR A 195 -20.88 4.82 18.73
CA THR A 195 -20.90 6.14 19.39
C THR A 195 -19.51 6.81 19.38
N PRO A 196 -19.42 8.15 19.47
CA PRO A 196 -18.14 8.85 19.52
C PRO A 196 -17.25 8.40 20.67
N PHE A 197 -15.96 8.17 20.39
CA PHE A 197 -14.95 7.93 21.42
C PHE A 197 -14.54 9.27 22.05
N MET A 198 -14.90 9.50 23.31
CA MET A 198 -14.80 10.83 23.95
C MET A 198 -13.47 11.11 24.65
N GLU A 199 -12.60 10.12 24.84
CA GLU A 199 -11.37 10.31 25.59
C GLU A 199 -10.25 10.96 24.76
N HIS A 200 -9.14 11.35 25.42
CA HIS A 200 -7.96 11.86 24.74
C HIS A 200 -7.35 10.82 23.80
N TRP A 201 -6.94 11.27 22.62
CA TRP A 201 -6.38 10.42 21.57
C TRP A 201 -5.57 11.28 20.59
N GLY A 202 -4.66 10.65 19.82
CA GLY A 202 -3.96 11.29 18.71
C GLY A 202 -4.91 11.54 17.54
N ARG A 203 -5.64 12.66 17.59
CA ARG A 203 -6.65 13.09 16.60
C ARG A 203 -6.36 14.51 16.08
N PRO A 204 -6.75 14.85 14.84
CA PRO A 204 -7.35 13.97 13.84
C PRO A 204 -6.31 13.04 13.18
N GLN A 205 -6.78 12.03 12.45
CA GLN A 205 -5.97 11.24 11.51
C GLN A 205 -6.61 11.34 10.12
N ASN A 206 -5.90 12.00 9.21
CA ASN A 206 -6.48 12.46 7.95
C ASN A 206 -6.40 11.42 6.81
N ASP A 207 -5.86 10.24 7.08
CA ASP A 207 -5.81 9.08 6.17
C ASP A 207 -7.15 8.34 6.11
N GLY A 208 -7.89 8.28 7.23
CA GLY A 208 -9.14 7.54 7.36
C GLY A 208 -10.17 7.85 6.26
N PRO A 209 -10.57 9.13 6.05
CA PRO A 209 -11.51 9.50 4.99
C PRO A 209 -11.03 9.11 3.59
N ALA A 210 -9.74 9.28 3.29
CA ALA A 210 -9.18 8.88 2.01
C ALA A 210 -9.30 7.36 1.79
N LEU A 211 -8.89 6.56 2.78
CA LEU A 211 -8.96 5.09 2.71
C LEU A 211 -10.41 4.58 2.59
N ARG A 212 -11.37 5.22 3.27
CA ARG A 212 -12.80 4.90 3.18
C ARG A 212 -13.38 5.21 1.79
N ALA A 213 -13.01 6.34 1.20
CA ALA A 213 -13.34 6.67 -0.18
C ALA A 213 -12.74 5.64 -1.15
N LEU A 214 -11.45 5.30 -0.99
CA LEU A 214 -10.77 4.30 -1.81
C LEU A 214 -11.45 2.94 -1.77
N THR A 215 -11.80 2.47 -0.57
CA THR A 215 -12.53 1.20 -0.38
C THR A 215 -13.83 1.19 -1.20
N SER A 216 -14.55 2.31 -1.20
CA SER A 216 -15.81 2.45 -1.95
C SER A 216 -15.58 2.43 -3.45
N PHE A 217 -14.56 3.15 -3.94
CA PHE A 217 -14.18 3.10 -5.35
C PHE A 217 -13.70 1.72 -5.79
N HIS A 218 -12.96 1.00 -4.95
CA HIS A 218 -12.53 -0.36 -5.23
C HIS A 218 -13.72 -1.31 -5.39
N LEU A 219 -14.74 -1.19 -4.52
CA LEU A 219 -15.98 -1.96 -4.67
C LEU A 219 -16.65 -1.68 -6.02
N LEU A 220 -16.84 -0.41 -6.36
CA LEU A 220 -17.49 -0.02 -7.63
C LEU A 220 -16.69 -0.49 -8.85
N LYS A 221 -15.35 -0.42 -8.79
CA LYS A 221 -14.48 -0.95 -9.84
C LYS A 221 -14.60 -2.47 -9.96
N GLN A 222 -14.58 -3.18 -8.85
CA GLN A 222 -14.70 -4.65 -8.85
C GLN A 222 -16.04 -5.09 -9.45
N LEU A 223 -17.14 -4.44 -9.06
CA LEU A 223 -18.47 -4.73 -9.63
C LEU A 223 -18.47 -4.50 -11.15
N ARG A 224 -17.93 -3.37 -11.61
CA ARG A 224 -17.85 -3.06 -13.04
C ARG A 224 -16.99 -4.04 -13.82
N GLN A 225 -15.85 -4.47 -13.28
CA GLN A 225 -14.99 -5.48 -13.91
C GLN A 225 -15.73 -6.82 -14.14
N HIS A 226 -16.76 -7.08 -13.33
CA HIS A 226 -17.65 -8.25 -13.44
C HIS A 226 -19.01 -7.92 -14.07
N ASN A 227 -19.14 -6.80 -14.80
CA ASN A 227 -20.39 -6.35 -15.45
C ASN A 227 -21.61 -6.29 -14.52
N MET A 228 -21.39 -5.96 -13.25
CA MET A 228 -22.41 -5.81 -12.23
C MET A 228 -22.48 -4.34 -11.80
N THR A 229 -23.68 -3.81 -11.60
CA THR A 229 -23.86 -2.49 -10.97
C THR A 229 -23.96 -2.62 -9.45
N PHE A 230 -23.76 -1.51 -8.74
CA PHE A 230 -24.04 -1.51 -7.30
C PHE A 230 -25.51 -1.82 -6.97
N GLU A 231 -26.46 -1.37 -7.79
CA GLU A 231 -27.89 -1.69 -7.62
C GLU A 231 -28.15 -3.20 -7.76
N ASP A 232 -27.50 -3.87 -8.72
CA ASP A 232 -27.59 -5.33 -8.87
C ASP A 232 -27.09 -6.06 -7.61
N LEU A 233 -25.99 -5.59 -7.00
CA LEU A 233 -25.48 -6.15 -5.76
C LEU A 233 -26.49 -6.01 -4.62
N LEU A 234 -27.12 -4.83 -4.49
CA LEU A 234 -28.14 -4.57 -3.47
C LEU A 234 -29.36 -5.48 -3.65
N ASN A 235 -29.79 -5.70 -4.89
CA ASN A 235 -30.93 -6.56 -5.19
C ASN A 235 -30.67 -8.06 -4.90
N GLN A 236 -29.40 -8.48 -4.83
CA GLN A 236 -29.03 -9.86 -4.54
C GLN A 236 -28.89 -10.16 -3.04
N ILE A 237 -28.71 -9.15 -2.19
CA ILE A 237 -28.40 -9.32 -0.78
C ILE A 237 -29.48 -8.66 0.08
N GLU A 238 -30.23 -9.47 0.82
CA GLU A 238 -31.24 -8.99 1.77
C GLU A 238 -30.60 -8.47 3.08
N ASP A 239 -29.88 -7.35 3.03
CA ASP A 239 -29.24 -6.72 4.20
C ASP A 239 -29.76 -5.30 4.46
N GLY A 240 -30.98 -5.22 4.99
CA GLY A 240 -31.56 -3.98 5.50
C GLY A 240 -31.71 -2.86 4.46
N GLN A 241 -32.21 -1.71 4.89
CA GLN A 241 -32.26 -0.51 4.04
C GLN A 241 -30.95 0.26 4.19
N LEU A 242 -30.13 0.24 3.14
CA LEU A 242 -28.98 1.12 3.02
C LEU A 242 -29.40 2.56 2.71
N PRO A 243 -28.59 3.56 3.09
CA PRO A 243 -28.89 4.97 2.84
C PRO A 243 -28.71 5.38 1.37
N PHE A 244 -28.18 4.48 0.54
CA PHE A 244 -27.95 4.62 -0.90
C PHE A 244 -28.57 3.44 -1.67
N GLN A 245 -29.15 3.71 -2.84
CA GLN A 245 -29.81 2.70 -3.69
C GLN A 245 -29.07 2.40 -5.00
N ASN A 246 -28.07 3.19 -5.35
CA ASN A 246 -27.28 3.04 -6.58
C ASN A 246 -25.91 3.74 -6.44
N GLU A 247 -25.08 3.63 -7.47
CA GLU A 247 -23.71 4.18 -7.49
C GLU A 247 -23.69 5.71 -7.30
N GLN A 248 -24.64 6.41 -7.89
CA GLN A 248 -24.74 7.88 -7.79
C GLN A 248 -25.07 8.29 -6.35
N GLU A 249 -26.02 7.64 -5.70
CA GLU A 249 -26.34 7.93 -4.30
C GLU A 249 -25.20 7.57 -3.34
N LEU A 250 -24.49 6.46 -3.59
CA LEU A 250 -23.29 6.11 -2.81
C LEU A 250 -22.23 7.21 -2.96
N PHE A 251 -22.06 7.76 -4.17
CA PHE A 251 -21.15 8.88 -4.37
C PHE A 251 -21.62 10.14 -3.63
N ASP A 252 -22.83 10.62 -3.91
CA ASP A 252 -23.34 11.92 -3.43
C ASP A 252 -23.52 11.96 -1.91
N LYS A 253 -23.97 10.87 -1.29
CA LYS A 253 -24.31 10.82 0.13
C LYS A 253 -23.14 10.41 1.02
N PHE A 254 -22.10 9.77 0.47
CA PHE A 254 -21.04 9.13 1.25
C PHE A 254 -19.64 9.50 0.76
N ILE A 255 -19.27 9.11 -0.47
CA ILE A 255 -17.89 9.31 -1.00
C ILE A 255 -17.56 10.81 -1.13
N TYR A 256 -18.52 11.62 -1.58
CA TYR A 256 -18.37 13.06 -1.77
C TYR A 256 -17.85 13.76 -0.50
N TYR A 257 -18.35 13.38 0.67
CA TYR A 257 -17.97 14.03 1.93
C TYR A 257 -16.54 13.69 2.36
N ASP A 258 -16.09 12.45 2.13
CA ASP A 258 -14.69 12.06 2.36
C ASP A 258 -13.75 12.83 1.42
N LEU A 259 -14.10 12.96 0.14
CA LEU A 259 -13.30 13.75 -0.82
C LEU A 259 -13.26 15.22 -0.46
N LYS A 260 -14.39 15.80 -0.04
CA LYS A 260 -14.46 17.18 0.41
C LYS A 260 -13.61 17.41 1.65
N PHE A 261 -13.59 16.46 2.59
CA PHE A 261 -12.67 16.49 3.72
C PHE A 261 -11.20 16.52 3.24
N VAL A 262 -10.81 15.62 2.34
CA VAL A 262 -9.45 15.60 1.78
C VAL A 262 -9.08 16.96 1.16
N MET A 263 -9.96 17.53 0.34
CA MET A 263 -9.72 18.85 -0.28
C MET A 263 -9.52 19.99 0.73
N LEU A 264 -10.19 19.92 1.88
CA LEU A 264 -10.11 20.94 2.93
C LEU A 264 -8.89 20.76 3.85
N TYR A 265 -8.45 19.52 4.08
CA TYR A 265 -7.55 19.18 5.19
C TYR A 265 -6.24 18.49 4.79
N TRP A 266 -6.00 18.15 3.52
CA TRP A 266 -4.78 17.41 3.11
C TRP A 266 -3.46 18.05 3.55
N LYS A 267 -3.41 19.40 3.66
CA LYS A 267 -2.21 20.15 4.05
C LYS A 267 -2.16 20.49 5.54
N GLN A 268 -3.15 20.08 6.33
CA GLN A 268 -3.16 20.32 7.77
C GLN A 268 -2.46 19.19 8.51
N ASP A 269 -1.74 19.55 9.56
CA ASP A 269 -1.15 18.58 10.48
C ASP A 269 -2.23 17.69 11.08
N GLY A 270 -1.95 16.40 11.13
CA GLY A 270 -2.73 15.38 11.83
C GLY A 270 -1.79 14.32 12.39
N PHE A 271 -2.31 13.34 13.10
CA PHE A 271 -1.49 12.24 13.57
C PHE A 271 -1.20 11.24 12.45
N ASP A 272 -0.05 10.58 12.52
CA ASP A 272 0.34 9.48 11.63
C ASP A 272 -0.58 8.25 11.81
N LEU A 273 -0.47 7.29 10.89
CA LEU A 273 -1.19 6.02 10.96
C LEU A 273 -0.90 5.21 12.23
N TRP A 274 0.19 5.53 12.93
CA TRP A 274 0.59 4.94 14.20
C TRP A 274 0.07 5.69 15.42
N GLU A 275 -0.65 6.80 15.21
CA GLU A 275 -1.36 7.57 16.23
C GLU A 275 -0.44 8.30 17.22
N GLU A 276 0.80 8.60 16.82
CA GLU A 276 1.89 9.01 17.70
C GLU A 276 2.41 10.42 17.41
N VAL A 277 2.64 10.74 16.14
CA VAL A 277 3.31 11.97 15.73
C VAL A 277 2.31 12.86 15.01
N ASN A 278 2.10 14.07 15.53
CA ASN A 278 1.31 15.09 14.84
C ASN A 278 2.19 15.85 13.84
N GLY A 279 1.84 15.80 12.55
CA GLY A 279 2.53 16.49 11.48
C GLY A 279 2.00 16.15 10.10
N ILE A 280 2.90 16.14 9.12
CA ILE A 280 2.62 15.72 7.74
C ILE A 280 3.33 14.41 7.47
N HIS A 281 2.58 13.45 6.89
CA HIS A 281 3.01 12.06 6.75
C HIS A 281 2.87 11.61 5.29
N PHE A 282 3.86 10.85 4.82
CA PHE A 282 3.92 10.36 3.46
C PHE A 282 2.76 9.40 3.17
N PHE A 283 2.47 8.48 4.09
CA PHE A 283 1.34 7.57 3.99
C PHE A 283 0.03 8.32 3.78
N THR A 284 -0.28 9.26 4.67
CA THR A 284 -1.50 10.07 4.63
C THR A 284 -1.61 10.85 3.32
N ALA A 285 -0.53 11.50 2.88
CA ALA A 285 -0.50 12.27 1.65
C ALA A 285 -0.73 11.38 0.41
N LEU A 286 -0.10 10.20 0.33
CA LEU A 286 -0.20 9.34 -0.84
C LEU A 286 -1.58 8.68 -0.97
N VAL A 287 -2.22 8.29 0.14
CA VAL A 287 -3.58 7.72 0.08
C VAL A 287 -4.63 8.80 -0.23
N GLN A 288 -4.42 10.04 0.23
CA GLN A 288 -5.25 11.19 -0.16
C GLN A 288 -5.11 11.50 -1.65
N LEU A 289 -3.88 11.52 -2.18
CA LEU A 289 -3.63 11.72 -3.60
C LEU A 289 -4.33 10.64 -4.44
N LYS A 290 -4.25 9.38 -4.00
CA LYS A 290 -4.94 8.28 -4.66
C LYS A 290 -6.46 8.43 -4.61
N ALA A 291 -7.04 8.88 -3.50
CA ALA A 291 -8.48 9.09 -3.40
C ALA A 291 -8.99 10.13 -4.42
N LEU A 292 -8.19 11.18 -4.65
CA LEU A 292 -8.48 12.21 -5.66
C LEU A 292 -8.35 11.66 -7.09
N ASP A 293 -7.31 10.87 -7.38
CA ASP A 293 -7.12 10.17 -8.67
C ASP A 293 -8.33 9.27 -9.01
N GLU A 294 -8.75 8.47 -8.04
CA GLU A 294 -9.90 7.57 -8.17
C GLU A 294 -11.21 8.33 -8.39
N ALA A 295 -11.39 9.45 -7.69
CA ALA A 295 -12.57 10.31 -7.88
C ALA A 295 -12.62 10.92 -9.28
N LEU A 296 -11.49 11.43 -9.79
CA LEU A 296 -11.40 12.00 -11.13
C LEU A 296 -11.69 10.94 -12.20
N TYR A 297 -11.14 9.73 -12.03
CA TYR A 297 -11.44 8.61 -12.90
C TYR A 297 -12.94 8.24 -12.84
N PHE A 298 -13.50 8.07 -11.65
CA PHE A 298 -14.91 7.74 -11.46
C PHE A 298 -15.84 8.76 -12.12
N LEU A 299 -15.60 10.05 -11.91
CA LEU A 299 -16.41 11.12 -12.50
C LEU A 299 -16.26 11.21 -14.02
N SER A 300 -15.10 10.86 -14.57
CA SER A 300 -14.90 10.83 -16.04
C SER A 300 -15.77 9.81 -16.76
N LEU A 301 -16.27 8.80 -16.04
CA LEU A 301 -17.08 7.71 -16.58
C LEU A 301 -18.59 8.02 -16.53
N HIS A 302 -19.00 9.01 -15.73
CA HIS A 302 -20.39 9.40 -15.58
C HIS A 302 -20.66 10.65 -16.41
N THR A 303 -21.24 10.47 -17.61
CA THR A 303 -21.48 11.55 -18.56
C THR A 303 -22.72 12.40 -18.25
N GLU A 304 -23.58 11.95 -17.32
CA GLU A 304 -24.75 12.71 -16.86
C GLU A 304 -24.31 13.76 -15.84
N THR A 305 -23.96 14.92 -16.35
CA THR A 305 -23.47 16.06 -15.58
C THR A 305 -24.61 16.71 -14.81
N THR A 306 -24.58 16.64 -13.47
CA THR A 306 -25.27 17.66 -12.67
C THR A 306 -24.51 18.99 -12.80
N VAL A 307 -25.18 20.12 -12.64
CA VAL A 307 -24.56 21.47 -12.78
C VAL A 307 -23.39 21.67 -11.80
N GLU A 308 -23.36 20.92 -10.69
CA GLU A 308 -22.32 20.97 -9.67
C GLU A 308 -21.10 20.08 -9.97
N GLN A 309 -21.22 19.08 -10.86
CA GLN A 309 -20.10 18.19 -11.18
C GLN A 309 -18.91 18.88 -11.87
N PRO A 310 -19.08 19.80 -12.83
CA PRO A 310 -17.94 20.51 -13.44
C PRO A 310 -17.09 21.31 -12.44
N SER A 311 -17.71 21.96 -11.45
CA SER A 311 -16.97 22.72 -10.42
C SER A 311 -16.28 21.79 -9.41
N LEU A 312 -16.89 20.65 -9.08
CA LEU A 312 -16.28 19.61 -8.26
C LEU A 312 -15.05 19.02 -8.95
N VAL A 313 -15.16 18.60 -10.21
CA VAL A 313 -14.03 18.03 -10.99
C VAL A 313 -12.86 19.01 -11.05
N GLN A 314 -13.12 20.29 -11.32
CA GLN A 314 -12.08 21.31 -11.34
C GLN A 314 -11.38 21.46 -9.98
N SER A 315 -12.16 21.40 -8.89
CA SER A 315 -11.61 21.53 -7.55
C SER A 315 -10.80 20.31 -7.13
N LEU A 316 -11.28 19.10 -7.46
CA LEU A 316 -10.55 17.84 -7.26
C LEU A 316 -9.23 17.84 -8.04
N GLN A 317 -9.24 18.22 -9.32
CA GLN A 317 -8.04 18.28 -10.15
C GLN A 317 -7.01 19.26 -9.56
N ARG A 318 -7.46 20.44 -9.13
CA ARG A 318 -6.58 21.42 -8.50
C ARG A 318 -5.96 20.87 -7.21
N THR A 319 -6.75 20.27 -6.33
CA THR A 319 -6.23 19.65 -5.11
C THR A 319 -5.26 18.52 -5.42
N PHE A 320 -5.55 17.70 -6.43
CA PHE A 320 -4.65 16.65 -6.89
C PHE A 320 -3.31 17.22 -7.34
N ASP A 321 -3.32 18.24 -8.21
CA ASP A 321 -2.10 18.87 -8.71
C ASP A 321 -1.28 19.50 -7.58
N ASP A 322 -1.94 20.21 -6.66
CA ASP A 322 -1.30 20.86 -5.52
C ASP A 322 -0.67 19.83 -4.55
N LEU A 323 -1.38 18.73 -4.26
CA LEU A 323 -0.90 17.64 -3.40
C LEU A 323 0.23 16.86 -4.06
N LEU A 324 0.14 16.58 -5.36
CA LEU A 324 1.21 15.93 -6.13
C LEU A 324 2.49 16.77 -6.10
N GLN A 325 2.38 18.08 -6.38
CA GLN A 325 3.52 19.00 -6.31
C GLN A 325 4.09 19.08 -4.89
N PHE A 326 3.22 19.10 -3.89
CA PHE A 326 3.64 19.07 -2.49
C PHE A 326 4.46 17.81 -2.20
N MET A 327 3.97 16.62 -2.54
CA MET A 327 4.68 15.37 -2.29
C MET A 327 6.05 15.31 -2.96
N LEU A 328 6.15 15.79 -4.20
CA LEU A 328 7.37 15.70 -4.99
C LEU A 328 8.41 16.76 -4.59
N THR A 329 8.01 17.93 -4.12
CA THR A 329 8.93 19.09 -4.01
C THR A 329 8.83 19.93 -2.75
N GLN A 330 7.74 19.88 -1.98
CA GLN A 330 7.51 20.80 -0.85
C GLN A 330 7.36 20.10 0.50
N GLY A 331 6.90 18.85 0.50
CA GLY A 331 6.61 18.07 1.70
C GLY A 331 7.85 17.47 2.36
N ASN A 332 9.02 17.56 1.71
CA ASN A 332 10.31 17.01 2.17
C ASN A 332 10.33 15.47 2.33
N PHE A 333 9.39 14.74 1.73
CA PHE A 333 9.40 13.27 1.73
C PHE A 333 10.59 12.69 0.95
N ILE A 334 11.10 13.43 -0.03
CA ILE A 334 12.31 13.14 -0.77
C ILE A 334 13.44 14.02 -0.20
N ASP A 335 14.29 13.43 0.63
CA ASP A 335 15.46 14.11 1.20
C ASP A 335 16.69 13.77 0.34
N PRO A 336 17.39 14.75 -0.26
CA PRO A 336 18.54 14.49 -1.13
C PRO A 336 19.73 13.82 -0.39
N ASN A 337 19.73 13.80 0.94
CA ASN A 337 20.75 13.15 1.75
C ASN A 337 20.35 11.73 2.19
N LYS A 338 19.13 11.29 1.86
CA LYS A 338 18.61 9.96 2.20
C LYS A 338 18.11 9.25 0.96
N ASN A 339 18.55 8.02 0.81
CA ASN A 339 18.21 7.17 -0.34
C ASN A 339 16.85 6.46 -0.23
N HIS A 340 16.05 6.79 0.77
CA HIS A 340 14.74 6.23 1.03
C HIS A 340 13.75 7.37 1.25
N ILE A 341 12.46 7.07 1.12
CA ILE A 341 11.40 8.04 1.41
C ILE A 341 11.36 8.31 2.91
N VAL A 342 11.29 9.58 3.28
CA VAL A 342 11.15 10.00 4.68
C VAL A 342 9.67 10.04 5.03
N GLU A 343 9.21 9.11 5.87
CA GLU A 343 7.77 9.01 6.20
C GLU A 343 7.23 10.29 6.87
N THR A 344 7.97 10.86 7.82
CA THR A 344 7.58 12.07 8.56
C THR A 344 8.73 13.10 8.58
N PRO A 345 8.82 13.99 7.57
CA PRO A 345 10.00 14.82 7.31
C PRO A 345 10.38 15.85 8.37
N ASN A 346 9.42 16.31 9.17
CA ASN A 346 9.64 17.33 10.21
C ASN A 346 9.81 16.73 11.62
N PHE A 347 9.97 15.41 11.73
CA PHE A 347 10.19 14.73 13.00
C PHE A 347 11.59 14.12 13.05
N HIS A 348 12.57 14.94 13.43
CA HIS A 348 14.01 14.61 13.35
C HIS A 348 14.48 13.57 14.39
N GLU A 349 13.62 13.13 15.31
CA GLU A 349 13.93 12.04 16.25
C GLU A 349 13.91 10.66 15.58
N ARG A 350 13.30 10.54 14.40
CA ARG A 350 13.30 9.30 13.58
C ARG A 350 14.22 9.44 12.37
N SER A 351 14.80 8.33 11.95
CA SER A 351 15.58 8.23 10.70
C SER A 351 14.76 8.52 9.46
N GLY A 352 13.43 8.35 9.52
CA GLY A 352 12.52 8.46 8.39
C GLY A 352 12.14 7.12 7.76
N LEU A 353 12.85 6.03 8.12
CA LEU A 353 12.49 4.67 7.74
C LEU A 353 11.22 4.25 8.46
N ASP A 354 10.18 3.91 7.71
CA ASP A 354 8.92 3.41 8.24
C ASP A 354 8.27 2.45 7.24
N ILE A 355 7.68 1.37 7.72
CA ILE A 355 6.89 0.44 6.88
C ILE A 355 5.67 1.14 6.27
N ALA A 356 5.22 2.25 6.86
CA ALA A 356 4.16 3.11 6.33
C ALA A 356 4.41 3.54 4.89
N VAL A 357 5.66 3.78 4.48
CA VAL A 357 6.01 4.09 3.07
C VAL A 357 5.60 2.94 2.14
N ILE A 358 5.89 1.70 2.54
CA ILE A 358 5.55 0.51 1.78
C ILE A 358 4.04 0.31 1.77
N LEU A 359 3.39 0.47 2.93
CA LEU A 359 1.93 0.39 3.05
C LEU A 359 1.24 1.42 2.14
N ALA A 360 1.75 2.65 2.09
CA ALA A 360 1.23 3.72 1.23
C ALA A 360 1.32 3.32 -0.25
N SER A 361 2.48 2.82 -0.69
CA SER A 361 2.67 2.34 -2.05
C SER A 361 1.71 1.19 -2.38
N LEU A 362 1.56 0.21 -1.48
CA LEU A 362 0.67 -0.93 -1.66
C LEU A 362 -0.81 -0.50 -1.78
N TYR A 363 -1.29 0.38 -0.91
CA TYR A 363 -2.70 0.78 -0.90
C TYR A 363 -3.05 1.83 -1.95
N SER A 364 -2.06 2.55 -2.49
CA SER A 364 -2.29 3.55 -3.54
C SER A 364 -2.15 3.02 -4.97
N HIS A 365 -1.51 1.87 -5.17
CA HIS A 365 -1.26 1.35 -6.52
C HIS A 365 -1.89 -0.02 -6.67
N ASN A 366 -3.13 -0.12 -7.16
CA ASN A 366 -3.70 -1.44 -7.45
C ASN A 366 -3.01 -2.13 -8.63
N THR A 367 -3.28 -3.42 -8.82
CA THR A 367 -2.71 -4.24 -9.90
C THR A 367 -3.17 -3.86 -11.32
N ASP A 368 -3.94 -2.78 -11.48
CA ASP A 368 -4.52 -2.33 -12.74
C ASP A 368 -3.61 -1.33 -13.46
N ASN A 369 -3.37 -1.58 -14.75
CA ASN A 369 -2.19 -1.15 -15.52
C ASN A 369 -2.06 0.34 -15.91
N ASN A 370 -2.86 1.27 -15.39
CA ASN A 370 -2.92 2.63 -15.97
C ASN A 370 -2.71 3.81 -14.99
N SER A 371 -2.30 3.56 -13.74
CA SER A 371 -2.02 4.70 -12.83
C SER A 371 -0.66 5.32 -13.14
N THR A 372 -0.63 6.64 -13.28
CA THR A 372 0.60 7.45 -13.42
C THR A 372 1.03 8.06 -12.10
N LEU A 373 0.49 7.58 -10.97
CA LEU A 373 0.85 8.07 -9.65
C LEU A 373 2.33 7.78 -9.34
N PRO A 374 3.02 8.70 -8.64
CA PRO A 374 4.38 8.46 -8.19
C PRO A 374 4.41 7.48 -7.01
N PHE A 375 5.61 6.99 -6.69
CA PHE A 375 5.87 6.13 -5.54
C PHE A 375 5.17 4.74 -5.59
N ASP A 376 5.01 4.20 -6.80
CA ASP A 376 4.61 2.80 -7.01
C ASP A 376 5.69 1.84 -6.48
N VAL A 377 5.39 0.55 -6.46
CA VAL A 377 6.27 -0.52 -5.96
C VAL A 377 7.58 -0.69 -6.75
N THR A 378 7.69 -0.03 -7.90
CA THR A 378 8.91 0.05 -8.72
C THR A 378 9.81 1.24 -8.35
N ASP A 379 9.34 2.15 -7.50
CA ASP A 379 10.08 3.34 -7.10
C ASP A 379 11.31 2.97 -6.25
N SER A 380 12.45 3.59 -6.56
CA SER A 380 13.73 3.28 -5.88
C SER A 380 13.70 3.70 -4.41
N GLY A 381 13.03 4.80 -4.05
CA GLY A 381 12.89 5.24 -2.67
C GLY A 381 12.04 4.27 -1.83
N VAL A 382 10.96 3.74 -2.40
CA VAL A 382 10.12 2.71 -1.76
C VAL A 382 10.90 1.41 -1.57
N LEU A 383 11.58 0.91 -2.60
CA LEU A 383 12.40 -0.29 -2.52
C LEU A 383 13.58 -0.13 -1.55
N ASN A 384 14.22 1.04 -1.53
CA ASN A 384 15.29 1.33 -0.58
C ASN A 384 14.78 1.50 0.86
N THR A 385 13.51 1.87 1.05
CA THR A 385 12.88 1.84 2.38
C THR A 385 12.82 0.41 2.89
N LEU A 386 12.40 -0.56 2.06
CA LEU A 386 12.45 -1.99 2.40
C LEU A 386 13.89 -2.42 2.75
N TYR A 387 14.87 -2.05 1.92
CA TYR A 387 16.28 -2.35 2.17
C TYR A 387 16.77 -1.79 3.52
N GLY A 388 16.46 -0.53 3.82
CA GLY A 388 16.83 0.13 5.08
C GLY A 388 16.19 -0.54 6.29
N LEU A 389 14.91 -0.88 6.21
CA LEU A 389 14.19 -1.61 7.26
C LEU A 389 14.78 -3.01 7.47
N MET A 390 15.04 -3.77 6.41
CA MET A 390 15.69 -5.09 6.49
C MET A 390 17.05 -5.02 7.20
N ARG A 391 17.88 -4.03 6.86
CA ARG A 391 19.19 -3.85 7.49
C ARG A 391 19.07 -3.49 8.95
N SER A 392 18.23 -2.52 9.28
CA SER A 392 18.06 -2.05 10.65
C SER A 392 17.48 -3.15 11.53
N MET A 393 16.34 -3.71 11.15
CA MET A 393 15.60 -4.74 11.90
C MET A 393 16.29 -6.10 11.88
N GLY A 394 17.14 -6.36 10.89
CA GLY A 394 18.07 -7.49 10.91
C GLY A 394 19.08 -7.41 12.07
N MET A 395 19.45 -6.20 12.52
CA MET A 395 20.37 -5.98 13.64
C MET A 395 19.63 -5.84 14.98
N ILE A 396 18.57 -5.00 15.04
CA ILE A 396 17.94 -4.63 16.31
C ILE A 396 16.99 -5.69 16.88
N TYR A 397 16.54 -6.67 16.07
CA TYR A 397 15.69 -7.77 16.53
C TYR A 397 16.49 -9.08 16.61
N PRO A 398 16.76 -9.61 17.82
CA PRO A 398 17.54 -10.84 17.98
C PRO A 398 16.99 -12.06 17.24
N ILE A 399 15.67 -12.17 17.08
CA ILE A 399 15.06 -13.25 16.27
C ILE A 399 15.49 -13.24 14.79
N ASN A 400 16.10 -12.16 14.30
CA ASN A 400 16.56 -12.02 12.92
C ASN A 400 18.06 -12.31 12.72
N HIS A 401 18.85 -12.47 13.79
CA HIS A 401 20.31 -12.55 13.68
C HIS A 401 20.80 -13.71 12.80
N GLN A 402 20.08 -14.82 12.78
CA GLN A 402 20.41 -15.96 11.89
C GLN A 402 20.20 -15.67 10.40
N ARG A 403 19.44 -14.63 10.05
CA ARG A 403 19.12 -14.23 8.65
C ARG A 403 19.84 -12.97 8.21
N ALA A 404 20.36 -12.15 9.13
CA ALA A 404 20.90 -10.81 8.87
C ALA A 404 21.99 -10.78 7.78
N ASN A 405 22.86 -11.79 7.73
CA ASN A 405 23.95 -11.87 6.75
C ASN A 405 23.58 -12.63 5.46
N LEU A 406 22.38 -13.22 5.40
CA LEU A 406 21.95 -14.03 4.26
C LEU A 406 21.29 -13.20 3.16
N LYS A 407 21.02 -11.91 3.41
CA LYS A 407 20.29 -11.00 2.51
C LYS A 407 18.94 -11.59 2.08
N ILE A 408 18.24 -12.23 3.02
CA ILE A 408 16.87 -12.72 2.86
C ILE A 408 15.91 -11.94 3.77
N GLY A 409 14.62 -12.19 3.63
CA GLY A 409 13.56 -11.61 4.44
C GLY A 409 13.75 -11.86 5.93
N VAL A 410 13.54 -10.79 6.69
CA VAL A 410 13.62 -10.73 8.16
C VAL A 410 12.27 -10.27 8.73
N ALA A 411 12.05 -10.48 10.02
CA ALA A 411 10.87 -9.93 10.69
C ALA A 411 10.97 -8.39 10.72
N LEU A 412 9.91 -7.71 10.29
CA LEU A 412 9.84 -6.25 10.27
C LEU A 412 8.79 -5.73 11.25
N GLY A 413 9.05 -4.54 11.82
CA GLY A 413 8.12 -3.77 12.65
C GLY A 413 7.69 -2.48 11.95
N ARG A 414 7.27 -1.47 12.71
CA ARG A 414 6.82 -0.17 12.18
C ARG A 414 7.99 0.66 11.65
N TYR A 415 8.86 1.11 12.55
CA TYR A 415 10.05 1.91 12.26
C TYR A 415 11.18 1.57 13.25
N PRO A 416 12.45 1.85 12.94
CA PRO A 416 13.58 1.43 13.78
C PRO A 416 13.60 1.98 15.21
N GLU A 417 13.12 3.21 15.40
CA GLU A 417 13.12 3.93 16.67
C GLU A 417 11.90 3.60 17.55
N ASP A 418 11.08 2.64 17.13
CA ASP A 418 9.85 2.25 17.83
C ASP A 418 10.13 1.77 19.26
N ILE A 419 9.35 2.31 20.20
CA ILE A 419 9.38 1.95 21.62
C ILE A 419 8.06 1.33 22.10
N TYR A 420 7.03 1.22 21.26
CA TYR A 420 5.76 0.60 21.65
C TYR A 420 5.88 -0.92 21.63
N ASP A 421 5.76 -1.54 22.81
CA ASP A 421 5.91 -2.98 22.97
C ASP A 421 4.59 -3.75 22.80
N GLY A 422 3.51 -3.11 22.36
CA GLY A 422 2.19 -3.73 22.24
C GLY A 422 1.31 -3.56 23.48
N ILE A 423 1.86 -3.08 24.61
CA ILE A 423 1.09 -2.78 25.83
C ILE A 423 1.44 -1.39 26.38
N GLY A 424 2.73 -1.06 26.40
CA GLY A 424 3.26 0.21 26.87
C GLY A 424 4.50 0.62 26.08
N LEU A 425 5.35 1.43 26.70
CA LEU A 425 6.57 1.96 26.07
C LEU A 425 7.81 1.30 26.67
N SER A 426 8.51 0.50 25.87
CA SER A 426 9.83 -0.05 26.14
C SER A 426 10.66 -0.17 24.84
N GLU A 427 10.61 -1.32 24.18
CA GLU A 427 11.26 -1.57 22.88
C GLU A 427 10.22 -2.07 21.88
N GLY A 428 10.22 -1.48 20.68
CA GLY A 428 9.36 -1.91 19.59
C GLY A 428 9.68 -3.32 19.12
N ASN A 429 8.64 -4.04 18.70
CA ASN A 429 8.75 -5.40 18.18
C ASN A 429 8.47 -5.46 16.67
N PRO A 430 8.77 -6.59 16.03
CA PRO A 430 8.17 -6.95 14.75
C PRO A 430 6.64 -7.03 14.79
N TRP A 431 6.03 -6.73 13.64
CA TRP A 431 4.59 -6.77 13.40
C TRP A 431 4.27 -7.76 12.28
N PHE A 432 3.17 -8.51 12.45
CA PHE A 432 2.71 -9.44 11.43
C PHE A 432 2.37 -8.71 10.13
N LEU A 433 1.60 -7.61 10.22
CA LEU A 433 1.24 -6.81 9.05
C LEU A 433 2.46 -6.29 8.30
N ALA A 434 3.49 -5.82 9.01
CA ALA A 434 4.68 -5.24 8.39
C ALA A 434 5.49 -6.29 7.63
N THR A 435 5.64 -7.47 8.23
CA THR A 435 6.37 -8.58 7.62
C THR A 435 5.61 -9.13 6.39
N SER A 436 4.28 -9.23 6.45
CA SER A 436 3.45 -9.59 5.28
C SER A 436 3.52 -8.56 4.16
N SER A 437 3.47 -7.27 4.48
CA SER A 437 3.50 -6.19 3.48
C SER A 437 4.84 -6.11 2.74
N ALA A 438 5.96 -6.46 3.38
CA ALA A 438 7.24 -6.58 2.67
C ALA A 438 7.23 -7.68 1.61
N ALA A 439 6.62 -8.84 1.90
CA ALA A 439 6.42 -9.89 0.89
C ALA A 439 5.49 -9.40 -0.23
N GLU A 440 4.38 -8.74 0.13
CA GLU A 440 3.43 -8.19 -0.84
C GLU A 440 4.08 -7.18 -1.78
N LEU A 441 4.96 -6.29 -1.29
CA LEU A 441 5.69 -5.33 -2.13
C LEU A 441 6.48 -6.04 -3.24
N LEU A 442 7.19 -7.11 -2.90
CA LEU A 442 8.01 -7.86 -3.84
C LEU A 442 7.15 -8.63 -4.86
N TYR A 443 6.04 -9.22 -4.41
CA TYR A 443 5.08 -9.84 -5.31
C TYR A 443 4.47 -8.81 -6.26
N LYS A 444 4.13 -7.63 -5.75
CA LYS A 444 3.54 -6.56 -6.55
C LYS A 444 4.52 -5.97 -7.56
N LEU A 445 5.80 -5.88 -7.20
CA LEU A 445 6.88 -5.53 -8.13
C LEU A 445 6.91 -6.52 -9.31
N ILE A 446 6.87 -7.83 -9.04
CA ILE A 446 6.84 -8.86 -10.09
C ILE A 446 5.58 -8.71 -10.95
N TRP A 447 4.41 -8.57 -10.32
CA TRP A 447 3.15 -8.40 -11.02
C TRP A 447 3.18 -7.19 -11.94
N ASN A 448 3.66 -6.04 -11.46
CA ASN A 448 3.76 -4.81 -12.23
C ASN A 448 4.65 -4.99 -13.47
N LEU A 449 5.84 -5.58 -13.30
CA LEU A 449 6.77 -5.84 -14.40
C LEU A 449 6.18 -6.79 -15.45
N GLN A 450 5.51 -7.86 -15.01
CA GLN A 450 4.91 -8.86 -15.90
C GLN A 450 3.68 -8.33 -16.63
N SER A 451 2.72 -7.76 -15.89
CA SER A 451 1.44 -7.30 -16.44
C SER A 451 1.59 -6.13 -17.41
N ASN A 452 2.62 -5.30 -17.22
CA ASN A 452 2.93 -4.19 -18.13
C ASN A 452 3.90 -4.56 -19.25
N ARG A 453 4.47 -5.77 -19.25
CA ARG A 453 5.46 -6.23 -20.24
C ARG A 453 6.66 -5.28 -20.38
N LYS A 454 7.17 -4.78 -19.26
CA LYS A 454 8.26 -3.79 -19.21
C LYS A 454 9.60 -4.48 -18.96
N ASP A 455 10.65 -3.95 -19.57
CA ASP A 455 12.03 -4.28 -19.19
C ASP A 455 12.27 -3.88 -17.73
N LEU A 456 13.11 -4.64 -17.03
CA LEU A 456 13.61 -4.20 -15.73
C LEU A 456 14.81 -3.29 -15.95
N ILE A 457 14.64 -2.01 -15.60
CA ILE A 457 15.68 -0.99 -15.70
C ILE A 457 16.09 -0.57 -14.30
N ILE A 458 17.38 -0.69 -13.99
CA ILE A 458 17.93 -0.39 -12.68
C ILE A 458 19.03 0.67 -12.85
N PRO A 459 18.84 1.89 -12.34
CA PRO A 459 19.92 2.85 -12.23
C PRO A 459 21.02 2.30 -11.33
N LEU A 460 22.26 2.24 -11.82
CA LEU A 460 23.43 1.79 -11.07
C LEU A 460 24.17 2.98 -10.48
N ASN A 461 23.45 3.73 -9.64
CA ASN A 461 24.02 4.74 -8.75
C ASN A 461 23.63 4.36 -7.32
N ASP A 462 24.58 4.34 -6.39
CA ASP A 462 24.42 3.85 -5.01
C ASP A 462 23.19 4.34 -4.29
N PHE A 463 22.69 5.50 -4.68
CA PHE A 463 21.51 6.08 -4.11
C PHE A 463 20.27 5.27 -4.51
N ASN A 464 20.04 5.02 -5.80
CA ASN A 464 18.85 4.31 -6.28
C ASN A 464 18.99 2.78 -6.34
N SER A 465 20.21 2.24 -6.23
CA SER A 465 20.48 0.82 -6.44
C SER A 465 20.53 -0.05 -5.18
N GLN A 466 20.36 0.51 -3.97
CA GLN A 466 20.69 -0.23 -2.73
C GLN A 466 19.87 -1.51 -2.54
N PHE A 467 18.56 -1.43 -2.74
CA PHE A 467 17.70 -2.62 -2.71
C PHE A 467 18.24 -3.73 -3.62
N TRP A 468 18.66 -3.38 -4.83
CA TRP A 468 19.14 -4.32 -5.82
C TRP A 468 20.41 -5.06 -5.40
N THR A 469 21.17 -4.56 -4.42
CA THR A 469 22.34 -5.26 -3.85
C THR A 469 21.97 -6.50 -3.02
N ILE A 470 20.68 -6.70 -2.75
CA ILE A 470 20.11 -7.95 -2.22
C ILE A 470 20.01 -9.01 -3.34
N VAL A 471 19.67 -8.58 -4.55
CA VAL A 471 19.39 -9.47 -5.69
C VAL A 471 20.66 -9.75 -6.51
N PHE A 472 21.54 -8.76 -6.64
CA PHE A 472 22.72 -8.82 -7.51
C PHE A 472 24.04 -8.71 -6.74
N ASP A 473 25.04 -9.46 -7.20
CA ASP A 473 26.47 -9.23 -6.99
C ASP A 473 27.03 -8.42 -8.18
N GLY A 474 28.09 -7.62 -7.97
CA GLY A 474 28.74 -6.89 -9.07
C GLY A 474 28.19 -5.49 -9.34
N ILE A 475 27.28 -4.98 -8.49
CA ILE A 475 26.62 -3.67 -8.66
C ILE A 475 26.90 -2.69 -7.51
N ALA A 476 27.82 -3.02 -6.61
CA ALA A 476 28.22 -2.10 -5.54
C ALA A 476 29.11 -0.97 -6.11
N HIS A 477 29.08 0.22 -5.51
CA HIS A 477 29.79 1.40 -6.01
C HIS A 477 31.25 1.17 -6.38
N GLU A 478 31.97 0.50 -5.48
CA GLU A 478 33.41 0.29 -5.59
C GLU A 478 33.75 -0.54 -6.83
N GLU A 479 32.86 -1.47 -7.21
CA GLU A 479 33.01 -2.31 -8.40
C GLU A 479 32.67 -1.55 -9.69
N LEU A 480 31.73 -0.60 -9.61
CA LEU A 480 31.27 0.22 -10.74
C LEU A 480 32.27 1.34 -11.07
N GLN A 481 32.86 2.00 -10.06
CA GLN A 481 33.85 3.07 -10.25
C GLN A 481 35.09 2.59 -11.03
N LEU A 482 35.50 1.34 -10.86
CA LEU A 482 36.64 0.75 -11.59
C LEU A 482 36.41 0.64 -13.11
N HIS A 483 35.16 0.76 -13.56
CA HIS A 483 34.75 0.58 -14.95
C HIS A 483 34.16 1.86 -15.58
N GLN A 484 34.12 2.97 -14.83
CA GLN A 484 33.68 4.26 -15.34
C GLN A 484 34.74 4.87 -16.27
N SER A 485 34.30 5.33 -17.45
CA SER A 485 35.17 6.06 -18.37
C SER A 485 35.27 7.54 -17.96
N HIS A 486 34.20 8.11 -17.39
CA HIS A 486 34.17 9.45 -16.79
C HIS A 486 33.49 9.45 -15.41
N PRO A 487 33.84 10.39 -14.51
CA PRO A 487 33.30 10.48 -13.14
C PRO A 487 31.79 10.78 -13.05
N HIS A 488 31.12 11.01 -14.19
CA HIS A 488 29.73 11.43 -14.29
C HIS A 488 28.92 10.58 -15.29
N ASP A 489 29.43 9.44 -15.75
CA ASP A 489 28.62 8.57 -16.62
C ASP A 489 27.52 7.89 -15.78
N ASP A 490 26.26 8.13 -16.16
CA ASP A 490 25.12 7.41 -15.59
C ASP A 490 25.12 5.99 -16.16
N ILE A 491 25.15 4.97 -15.31
CA ILE A 491 25.10 3.57 -15.72
C ILE A 491 23.74 3.00 -15.35
N GLN A 492 23.13 2.22 -16.24
CA GLN A 492 21.93 1.45 -15.91
C GLN A 492 22.04 -0.01 -16.37
N LEU A 493 21.50 -0.91 -15.55
CA LEU A 493 21.30 -2.32 -15.88
C LEU A 493 19.92 -2.49 -16.51
N ILE A 494 19.88 -3.14 -17.67
CA ILE A 494 18.63 -3.47 -18.38
C ILE A 494 18.53 -4.98 -18.50
N LEU A 495 17.46 -5.55 -17.94
CA LEU A 495 17.04 -6.92 -18.21
C LEU A 495 15.80 -6.90 -19.11
N PRO A 496 15.96 -7.24 -20.40
CA PRO A 496 14.85 -7.19 -21.34
C PRO A 496 13.70 -8.10 -20.92
N TYR A 497 12.46 -7.63 -21.10
CA TYR A 497 11.26 -8.39 -20.77
C TYR A 497 11.29 -9.78 -21.41
N ASP A 498 10.84 -10.77 -20.65
CA ASP A 498 10.76 -12.19 -21.03
C ASP A 498 12.11 -12.90 -21.31
N SER A 499 13.25 -12.18 -21.22
CA SER A 499 14.58 -12.78 -21.34
C SER A 499 14.86 -13.78 -20.21
N PRO A 500 15.77 -14.77 -20.42
CA PRO A 500 16.22 -15.66 -19.36
C PRO A 500 16.69 -14.93 -18.09
N ALA A 501 17.48 -13.86 -18.24
CA ALA A 501 17.94 -13.05 -17.12
C ALA A 501 16.77 -12.40 -16.36
N PHE A 502 15.80 -11.82 -17.07
CA PHE A 502 14.61 -11.25 -16.46
C PHE A 502 13.81 -12.29 -15.66
N LYS A 503 13.54 -13.47 -16.26
CA LYS A 503 12.81 -14.57 -15.59
C LYS A 503 13.52 -15.07 -14.33
N GLN A 504 14.84 -15.24 -14.40
CA GLN A 504 15.64 -15.68 -13.24
C GLN A 504 15.64 -14.63 -12.13
N THR A 505 15.74 -13.34 -12.48
CA THR A 505 15.64 -12.23 -11.52
C THR A 505 14.27 -12.21 -10.83
N LEU A 506 13.18 -12.32 -11.59
CA LEU A 506 11.83 -12.35 -11.00
C LEU A 506 11.65 -13.54 -10.05
N LYS A 507 12.21 -14.71 -10.40
CA LYS A 507 12.20 -15.87 -9.51
C LYS A 507 12.90 -15.56 -8.18
N LEU A 508 14.03 -14.88 -8.20
CA LEU A 508 14.75 -14.53 -6.97
C LEU A 508 14.05 -13.44 -6.15
N ILE A 509 13.38 -12.48 -6.80
CA ILE A 509 12.51 -11.51 -6.10
C ILE A 509 11.35 -12.27 -5.44
N PHE A 510 10.78 -13.27 -6.10
CA PHE A 510 9.72 -14.11 -5.56
C PHE A 510 10.24 -14.89 -4.34
N ASP A 511 11.39 -15.56 -4.46
CA ASP A 511 12.06 -16.27 -3.36
C ASP A 511 12.34 -15.31 -2.17
N LEU A 512 12.74 -14.06 -2.43
CA LEU A 512 12.91 -13.06 -1.37
C LEU A 512 11.57 -12.77 -0.65
N GLY A 513 10.46 -12.62 -1.39
CA GLY A 513 9.12 -12.50 -0.81
C GLY A 513 8.72 -13.70 0.03
N GLU A 514 8.96 -14.91 -0.47
CA GLU A 514 8.71 -16.18 0.24
C GLU A 514 9.45 -16.23 1.58
N SER A 515 10.68 -15.72 1.62
CA SER A 515 11.47 -15.73 2.85
C SER A 515 10.92 -14.84 3.97
N PHE A 516 10.20 -13.76 3.64
CA PHE A 516 9.47 -12.96 4.63
C PHE A 516 8.28 -13.74 5.20
N LEU A 517 7.50 -14.41 4.34
CA LEU A 517 6.39 -15.26 4.78
C LEU A 517 6.87 -16.47 5.59
N ASP A 518 8.02 -17.05 5.25
CA ASP A 518 8.64 -18.10 6.06
C ASP A 518 9.09 -17.56 7.43
N LYS A 519 9.62 -16.33 7.49
CA LYS A 519 9.94 -15.69 8.78
C LYS A 519 8.69 -15.44 9.61
N LEU A 520 7.61 -14.99 8.98
CA LEU A 520 6.32 -14.81 9.64
C LEU A 520 5.77 -16.14 10.17
N ARG A 521 5.85 -17.21 9.38
CA ARG A 521 5.41 -18.57 9.76
C ARG A 521 6.05 -19.08 11.04
N GLU A 522 7.32 -18.75 11.30
CA GLU A 522 8.02 -19.14 12.53
C GLU A 522 7.32 -18.62 13.81
N HIS A 523 6.50 -17.58 13.68
CA HIS A 523 5.95 -16.81 14.81
C HIS A 523 4.41 -16.82 14.87
N VAL A 524 3.74 -17.27 13.81
CA VAL A 524 2.30 -17.60 13.87
C VAL A 524 2.09 -18.74 14.86
N SER A 525 1.02 -18.67 15.66
CA SER A 525 0.73 -19.75 16.62
C SER A 525 0.42 -21.07 15.92
N LYS A 526 0.46 -22.19 16.65
CA LYS A 526 0.09 -23.52 16.11
C LYS A 526 -1.35 -23.58 15.61
N THR A 527 -2.22 -22.69 16.11
CA THR A 527 -3.63 -22.56 15.73
C THR A 527 -3.86 -21.50 14.66
N GLY A 528 -2.79 -20.91 14.12
CA GLY A 528 -2.86 -19.89 13.07
C GLY A 528 -3.13 -18.48 13.60
N ASP A 529 -3.01 -18.25 14.90
CA ASP A 529 -3.30 -16.94 15.49
C ASP A 529 -2.15 -15.96 15.25
N MET A 530 -2.52 -14.73 14.89
CA MET A 530 -1.66 -13.56 14.77
C MET A 530 -2.17 -12.46 15.69
N SER A 531 -1.29 -11.95 16.54
CA SER A 531 -1.51 -10.71 17.30
C SER A 531 -1.10 -9.49 16.48
N GLU A 532 -1.06 -8.32 17.11
CA GLU A 532 -0.45 -7.12 16.56
C GLU A 532 1.06 -7.31 16.32
N GLN A 533 1.76 -7.78 17.35
CA GLN A 533 3.21 -7.92 17.37
C GLN A 533 3.64 -9.35 17.66
N PHE A 534 4.91 -9.66 17.43
CA PHE A 534 5.56 -10.82 18.04
C PHE A 534 6.91 -10.40 18.60
N ASN A 535 7.20 -10.86 19.82
CA ASN A 535 8.30 -10.38 20.63
C ASN A 535 9.65 -10.49 19.92
N LYS A 536 10.43 -9.39 19.87
CA LYS A 536 11.71 -9.32 19.15
C LYS A 536 12.79 -10.28 19.63
N TYR A 537 12.67 -10.83 20.84
CA TYR A 537 13.64 -11.74 21.45
C TYR A 537 13.20 -13.21 21.34
N THR A 538 11.92 -13.49 21.61
CA THR A 538 11.39 -14.85 21.75
C THR A 538 10.54 -15.30 20.57
N GLY A 539 10.00 -14.34 19.80
CA GLY A 539 9.09 -14.61 18.70
C GLY A 539 7.67 -15.00 19.14
N PHE A 540 7.32 -14.91 20.43
CA PHE A 540 5.97 -15.17 20.91
C PHE A 540 5.01 -14.01 20.62
N LEU A 541 3.73 -14.33 20.45
CA LEU A 541 2.65 -13.34 20.25
C LEU A 541 2.65 -12.29 21.37
N GLN A 542 2.52 -11.02 20.99
CA GLN A 542 2.53 -9.86 21.89
C GLN A 542 1.61 -8.75 21.37
N GLY A 543 1.10 -7.91 22.27
CA GLY A 543 0.17 -6.83 21.95
C GLY A 543 -1.28 -7.30 21.75
N ALA A 544 -2.06 -6.56 20.96
CA ALA A 544 -3.46 -6.86 20.75
C ALA A 544 -3.64 -8.26 20.11
N THR A 545 -4.42 -9.14 20.74
CA THR A 545 -4.65 -10.51 20.24
C THR A 545 -5.57 -10.49 19.03
N HIS A 546 -5.36 -11.35 18.04
CA HIS A 546 -6.20 -11.42 16.84
C HIS A 546 -6.43 -10.05 16.19
N LEU A 547 -5.35 -9.31 15.91
CA LEU A 547 -5.46 -8.03 15.22
C LEU A 547 -5.99 -8.25 13.79
N THR A 548 -7.12 -7.65 13.44
CA THR A 548 -7.81 -7.84 12.16
C THR A 548 -6.91 -7.46 10.99
N TRP A 549 -6.15 -6.37 11.12
CA TRP A 549 -5.23 -5.91 10.09
C TRP A 549 -4.10 -6.93 9.82
N SER A 550 -3.59 -7.62 10.85
CA SER A 550 -2.55 -8.65 10.66
C SER A 550 -3.03 -9.82 9.80
N TYR A 551 -4.26 -10.29 9.99
CA TYR A 551 -4.86 -11.31 9.12
C TYR A 551 -5.13 -10.77 7.72
N SER A 552 -5.65 -9.55 7.61
CA SER A 552 -5.92 -8.88 6.34
C SER A 552 -4.66 -8.76 5.47
N SER A 553 -3.56 -8.26 6.04
CA SER A 553 -2.28 -8.12 5.34
C SER A 553 -1.72 -9.46 4.85
N PHE A 554 -1.78 -10.52 5.67
CA PHE A 554 -1.37 -11.85 5.23
C PHE A 554 -2.26 -12.37 4.10
N TRP A 555 -3.58 -12.25 4.25
CA TRP A 555 -4.55 -12.79 3.30
C TRP A 555 -4.44 -12.10 1.93
N ASN A 556 -4.30 -10.77 1.92
CA ASN A 556 -4.05 -9.99 0.70
C ASN A 556 -2.75 -10.42 0.00
N CYS A 557 -1.65 -10.51 0.75
CA CYS A 557 -0.36 -10.98 0.27
C CYS A 557 -0.45 -12.38 -0.36
N TYR A 558 -1.16 -13.31 0.29
CA TYR A 558 -1.38 -14.67 -0.18
C TYR A 558 -2.11 -14.74 -1.54
N HIS A 559 -3.11 -13.89 -1.77
CA HIS A 559 -3.82 -13.88 -3.06
C HIS A 559 -2.90 -13.48 -4.21
N LEU A 560 -2.07 -12.45 -4.02
CA LEU A 560 -1.12 -12.03 -5.02
C LEU A 560 -0.03 -13.09 -5.24
N ARG A 561 0.46 -13.72 -4.16
CA ARG A 561 1.39 -14.85 -4.22
C ARG A 561 0.86 -15.97 -5.12
N ASN A 562 -0.39 -16.40 -4.94
CA ASN A 562 -0.96 -17.49 -5.73
C ASN A 562 -1.13 -17.13 -7.21
N LYS A 563 -1.58 -15.90 -7.51
CA LYS A 563 -1.65 -15.40 -8.89
C LYS A 563 -0.27 -15.45 -9.57
N LEU A 564 0.79 -15.12 -8.84
CA LEU A 564 2.16 -15.17 -9.37
C LEU A 564 2.68 -16.59 -9.56
N ILE A 565 2.37 -17.54 -8.67
CA ILE A 565 2.75 -18.94 -8.86
C ILE A 565 2.21 -19.46 -10.20
N GLU A 566 0.94 -19.17 -10.50
CA GLU A 566 0.31 -19.53 -11.78
C GLU A 566 0.97 -18.79 -12.96
N LEU A 567 1.17 -17.48 -12.84
CA LEU A 567 1.75 -16.64 -13.89
C LEU A 567 3.19 -17.03 -14.24
N MET A 568 4.00 -17.31 -13.23
CA MET A 568 5.42 -17.63 -13.36
C MET A 568 5.68 -19.12 -13.61
N LYS A 569 4.65 -19.97 -13.44
CA LYS A 569 4.78 -21.44 -13.43
C LYS A 569 5.85 -21.89 -12.43
N TYR A 570 5.80 -21.29 -11.24
CA TYR A 570 6.79 -21.46 -10.16
C TYR A 570 6.74 -22.86 -9.54
#